data_AF-A0A8T4DPY6-F1
#
_entry.id   AF-A0A8T4DPY6-F1
#
_cell.length_a   1.000
_cell.length_b   1.000
_cell.length_c   1.000
_cell.angle_alpha   90.00
_cell.angle_beta   90.00
_cell.angle_gamma   90.00
#
_symmetry.space_group_name_H-M   'P 1'
#
loop_
_entity.id
_entity.type
_entity.pdbx_description
1 polymer ?
#
loop_
_entity_poly.entity_id
_entity_poly.type
_entity_poly.pdbx_seq_one_letter_code
_entity_poly.pdbx_strand_id
1 'polypeptide(L)'
;MPVLEKSEIMKNILKILISISSRKTDLPYTIMTIEDLMKQLEARYGFLKHIRINDDFYNEESADIITVMSDINKVPPTQLGKAIHSLIDSMNRSLGENAGHFFIKELRNKLSDEYLNVMRDMGVDLGLMQLESEITRLERELAERKKHS
;
A
#
# COMPACT_ATOMS: atom_id res chain seq x y z
N MET A 1 12.69 15.18 18.03
CA MET A 1 12.28 13.81 17.64
C MET A 1 12.99 13.49 16.34
N PRO A 2 13.57 12.29 16.16
CA PRO A 2 14.16 11.93 14.88
C PRO A 2 13.06 11.94 13.81
N VAL A 3 13.34 12.57 12.68
CA VAL A 3 12.42 12.59 11.53
C VAL A 3 12.50 11.21 10.88
N LEU A 4 11.38 10.47 10.84
CA LEU A 4 11.32 9.18 10.15
C LEU A 4 11.83 9.32 8.71
N GLU A 5 12.72 8.43 8.30
CA GLU A 5 13.22 8.45 6.93
C GLU A 5 12.14 7.97 5.95
N LYS A 6 12.09 8.57 4.75
CA LYS A 6 11.13 8.18 3.72
C LYS A 6 11.33 6.76 3.22
N SER A 7 12.57 6.29 3.18
CA SER A 7 12.92 4.90 2.91
C SER A 7 12.31 3.95 3.94
N GLU A 8 12.38 4.28 5.22
CA GLU A 8 11.81 3.51 6.33
C GLU A 8 10.29 3.51 6.27
N ILE A 9 9.67 4.67 6.01
CA ILE A 9 8.22 4.80 5.85
C ILE A 9 7.73 3.89 4.73
N MET A 10 8.35 3.97 3.54
CA MET A 10 7.98 3.14 2.40
C MET A 10 8.17 1.65 2.69
N LYS A 11 9.29 1.29 3.34
CA LYS A 11 9.58 -0.10 3.73
C LYS A 11 8.54 -0.65 4.70
N ASN A 12 8.19 0.12 5.74
CA ASN A 12 7.22 -0.30 6.74
C ASN A 12 5.83 -0.46 6.13
N ILE A 13 5.40 0.48 5.28
CA ILE A 13 4.13 0.39 4.56
C ILE A 13 4.09 -0.89 3.72
N LEU A 14 5.10 -1.12 2.86
CA LEU A 14 5.16 -2.32 2.03
C LEU A 14 5.13 -3.62 2.86
N LYS A 15 5.85 -3.68 3.99
CA LYS A 15 5.81 -4.83 4.90
C LYS A 15 4.41 -5.08 5.45
N ILE A 16 3.71 -4.03 5.87
CA ILE A 16 2.34 -4.15 6.38
C ILE A 16 1.39 -4.59 5.28
N LEU A 17 1.52 -4.03 4.07
CA LEU A 17 0.72 -4.42 2.91
C LEU A 17 0.90 -5.92 2.57
N ILE A 18 2.14 -6.42 2.54
CA ILE A 18 2.42 -7.86 2.39
C ILE A 18 1.75 -8.65 3.51
N SER A 19 2.00 -8.27 4.77
CA SER A 19 1.44 -8.98 5.95
C SER A 19 -0.08 -9.07 5.91
N ILE A 20 -0.77 -8.01 5.47
CA ILE A 20 -2.22 -8.01 5.38
C ILE A 20 -2.70 -8.96 4.28
N SER A 21 -2.09 -8.87 3.09
CA SER A 21 -2.46 -9.64 1.91
C SER A 21 -2.13 -11.13 2.04
N SER A 22 -0.99 -11.49 2.62
CA SER A 22 -0.54 -12.89 2.77
C SER A 22 -1.35 -13.71 3.79
N ARG A 23 -2.35 -13.11 4.45
CA ARG A 23 -3.34 -13.88 5.25
C ARG A 23 -4.56 -14.29 4.44
N LYS A 24 -4.75 -13.70 3.26
CA LYS A 24 -5.88 -13.97 2.36
C LYS A 24 -5.49 -14.82 1.17
N THR A 25 -4.20 -14.84 0.83
CA THR A 25 -3.58 -15.65 -0.23
C THR A 25 -2.19 -16.09 0.22
N ASP A 26 -1.54 -16.96 -0.53
CA ASP A 26 -0.18 -17.37 -0.20
C ASP A 26 0.83 -16.21 -0.35
N LEU A 27 1.95 -16.32 0.37
CA LEU A 27 3.01 -15.32 0.36
C LEU A 27 3.59 -15.13 -1.06
N PRO A 28 3.95 -16.18 -1.83
CA PRO A 28 4.48 -16.01 -3.19
C PRO A 28 3.56 -15.20 -4.12
N TYR A 29 2.26 -15.49 -4.10
CA TYR A 29 1.27 -14.77 -4.89
C TYR A 29 1.12 -13.31 -4.43
N THR A 30 1.18 -13.07 -3.12
CA THR A 30 1.20 -11.70 -2.57
C THR A 30 2.40 -10.91 -3.08
N ILE A 31 3.58 -11.53 -3.05
CA ILE A 31 4.83 -10.93 -3.51
C ILE A 31 4.74 -10.59 -5.00
N MET A 32 4.36 -11.56 -5.83
CA MET A 32 4.18 -11.37 -7.27
C MET A 32 3.20 -10.22 -7.59
N THR A 33 2.07 -10.16 -6.87
CA THR A 33 1.07 -9.10 -7.04
C THR A 33 1.64 -7.71 -6.73
N ILE A 34 2.42 -7.59 -5.66
CA ILE A 34 3.03 -6.31 -5.28
C ILE A 34 4.14 -5.93 -6.25
N GLU A 35 4.95 -6.88 -6.72
CA GLU A 35 5.97 -6.61 -7.75
C GLU A 35 5.36 -6.10 -9.05
N ASP A 36 4.31 -6.75 -9.53
CA ASP A 36 3.62 -6.34 -10.76
C ASP A 36 3.01 -4.96 -10.61
N LEU A 37 2.40 -4.68 -9.46
CA LEU A 37 1.87 -3.36 -9.15
C LEU A 37 2.98 -2.29 -9.08
N MET A 38 4.11 -2.61 -8.47
CA MET A 38 5.26 -1.72 -8.39
C MET A 38 5.83 -1.41 -9.78
N LYS A 39 5.96 -2.43 -10.66
CA LYS A 39 6.38 -2.25 -12.06
C LYS A 39 5.40 -1.37 -12.85
N GLN A 40 4.09 -1.56 -12.66
CA GLN A 40 3.07 -0.71 -13.29
C GLN A 40 3.18 0.74 -12.82
N LEU A 41 3.38 0.95 -11.52
CA LEU A 41 3.50 2.28 -10.92
C LEU A 41 4.84 2.95 -11.25
N GLU A 42 5.91 2.20 -11.52
CA GLU A 42 7.23 2.73 -11.87
C GLU A 42 7.18 3.62 -13.11
N ALA A 43 6.32 3.30 -14.09
CA ALA A 43 6.11 4.13 -15.28
C ALA A 43 5.67 5.57 -14.94
N ARG A 44 4.94 5.74 -13.82
CA ARG A 44 4.49 7.04 -13.32
C ARG A 44 5.41 7.62 -12.23
N TYR A 45 6.02 6.74 -11.44
CA TYR A 45 6.84 7.07 -10.29
C TYR A 45 8.21 6.42 -10.46
N GLY A 46 9.07 6.99 -11.31
CA GLY A 46 10.36 6.38 -11.67
C GLY A 46 11.35 6.18 -10.52
N PHE A 47 11.07 6.69 -9.32
CA PHE A 47 11.84 6.40 -8.11
C PHE A 47 11.52 5.01 -7.52
N LEU A 48 10.42 4.36 -7.92
CA LEU A 48 10.06 3.02 -7.42
C LEU A 48 11.08 1.94 -7.81
N LYS A 49 11.89 2.18 -8.84
CA LYS A 49 13.07 1.35 -9.19
C LYS A 49 14.10 1.18 -8.07
N HIS A 50 14.05 2.06 -7.06
CA HIS A 50 14.90 2.01 -5.87
C HIS A 50 14.35 1.12 -4.76
N ILE A 51 13.29 0.37 -5.05
CA ILE A 51 12.67 -0.61 -4.15
C ILE A 51 12.84 -1.98 -4.79
N ARG A 52 13.36 -2.92 -4.01
CA ARG A 52 13.53 -4.31 -4.44
C ARG A 52 12.81 -5.22 -3.47
N ILE A 53 12.07 -6.16 -4.03
CA ILE A 53 11.61 -7.34 -3.32
C ILE A 53 12.70 -8.39 -3.51
N ASN A 54 13.10 -9.03 -2.43
CA ASN A 54 14.21 -9.98 -2.45
C ASN A 54 13.67 -11.38 -2.75
N ASP A 55 14.20 -12.04 -3.79
CA ASP A 55 13.76 -13.37 -4.25
C ASP A 55 13.94 -14.50 -3.22
N ASP A 56 14.74 -14.24 -2.18
CA ASP A 56 15.08 -15.21 -1.14
C ASP A 56 14.09 -15.27 0.03
N PHE A 57 12.85 -14.81 -0.19
CA PHE A 57 11.80 -14.78 0.83
C PHE A 57 11.34 -16.17 1.32
N TYR A 58 11.82 -17.25 0.69
CA TYR A 58 11.62 -18.63 1.13
C TYR A 58 12.66 -19.10 2.18
N ASN A 59 13.78 -18.40 2.32
CA ASN A 59 14.81 -18.76 3.29
C ASN A 59 14.48 -18.16 4.66
N GLU A 60 14.25 -19.03 5.65
CA GLU A 60 13.89 -18.68 7.03
C GLU A 60 15.00 -17.92 7.78
N GLU A 61 16.23 -17.93 7.26
CA GLU A 61 17.39 -17.17 7.79
C GLU A 61 17.36 -15.69 7.35
N SER A 62 16.31 -14.97 7.70
CA SER A 62 16.35 -13.51 7.91
C SER A 62 16.79 -12.60 6.73
N ALA A 63 16.38 -12.89 5.50
CA ALA A 63 16.41 -11.87 4.45
C ALA A 63 15.18 -10.95 4.62
N ASP A 64 15.41 -9.66 4.86
CA ASP A 64 14.35 -8.66 4.82
C ASP A 64 13.66 -8.75 3.45
N ILE A 65 12.35 -9.07 3.40
CA ILE A 65 11.62 -9.33 2.13
C ILE A 65 11.69 -8.11 1.18
N ILE A 66 11.86 -6.92 1.74
CA ILE A 66 11.89 -5.65 1.00
C ILE A 66 13.16 -4.88 1.35
N THR A 67 13.88 -4.48 0.31
CA THR A 67 14.97 -3.51 0.36
C THR A 67 14.49 -2.18 -0.23
N VAL A 68 14.61 -1.10 0.54
CA VAL A 68 14.34 0.27 0.07
C VAL A 68 15.64 1.06 0.12
N MET A 69 16.13 1.52 -1.04
CA MET A 69 17.38 2.28 -1.12
C MET A 69 17.19 3.72 -0.60
N SER A 70 18.25 4.31 -0.06
CA SER A 70 18.24 5.66 0.52
C SER A 70 17.95 6.78 -0.48
N ASP A 71 18.02 6.53 -1.79
CA ASP A 71 17.60 7.50 -2.81
C ASP A 71 16.14 7.93 -2.69
N ILE A 72 15.29 7.09 -2.09
CA ILE A 72 13.91 7.46 -1.71
C ILE A 72 13.88 8.67 -0.78
N ASN A 73 14.91 8.87 0.05
CA ASN A 73 15.01 10.03 0.95
C ASN A 73 15.17 11.37 0.21
N LYS A 74 15.51 11.35 -1.08
CA LYS A 74 15.61 12.56 -1.92
C LYS A 74 14.29 12.90 -2.62
N VAL A 75 13.33 11.98 -2.64
CA VAL A 75 12.04 12.17 -3.32
C VAL A 75 11.21 13.24 -2.58
N PRO A 76 10.54 14.17 -3.28
CA PRO A 76 9.62 15.12 -2.64
C PRO A 76 8.54 14.38 -1.84
N PRO A 77 8.25 14.76 -0.58
CA PRO A 77 7.30 14.04 0.27
C PRO A 77 5.92 13.86 -0.38
N THR A 78 5.43 14.88 -1.09
CA THR A 78 4.14 14.82 -1.80
C THR A 78 4.14 13.87 -3.00
N GLN A 79 5.28 13.67 -3.67
CA GLN A 79 5.39 12.67 -4.74
C GLN A 79 5.43 11.25 -4.19
N LEU A 80 6.15 11.04 -3.09
CA LEU A 80 6.16 9.76 -2.38
C LEU A 80 4.77 9.42 -1.85
N GLY A 81 4.08 10.39 -1.26
CA GLY A 81 2.70 10.23 -0.79
C GLY A 81 1.75 9.80 -1.91
N LYS A 82 1.83 10.42 -3.09
CA LYS A 82 1.03 10.01 -4.27
C LYS A 82 1.29 8.56 -4.68
N ALA A 83 2.53 8.10 -4.64
CA ALA A 83 2.87 6.70 -4.94
C ALA A 83 2.32 5.74 -3.89
N ILE A 84 2.49 6.07 -2.60
CA ILE A 84 1.93 5.30 -1.48
C ILE A 84 0.40 5.20 -1.59
N HIS A 85 -0.28 6.32 -1.85
CA HIS A 85 -1.73 6.35 -2.06
C HIS A 85 -2.13 5.44 -3.22
N SER A 86 -1.44 5.54 -4.35
CA SER A 86 -1.73 4.73 -5.54
C SER A 86 -1.56 3.24 -5.25
N LEU A 87 -0.50 2.87 -4.51
CA LEU A 87 -0.24 1.50 -4.09
C LEU A 87 -1.36 0.94 -3.20
N ILE A 88 -1.76 1.68 -2.18
CA ILE A 88 -2.82 1.28 -1.24
C ILE A 88 -4.16 1.17 -1.97
N ASP A 89 -4.52 2.13 -2.82
CA ASP A 89 -5.78 2.10 -3.58
C ASP A 89 -5.82 0.93 -4.56
N SER A 90 -4.74 0.69 -5.31
CA SER A 90 -4.64 -0.44 -6.24
C SER A 90 -4.75 -1.78 -5.52
N MET A 91 -4.10 -1.95 -4.37
CA MET A 91 -4.23 -3.16 -3.56
C MET A 91 -5.62 -3.32 -2.96
N ASN A 92 -6.22 -2.23 -2.45
CA ASN A 92 -7.58 -2.26 -1.92
C ASN A 92 -8.58 -2.75 -2.98
N ARG A 93 -8.41 -2.29 -4.23
CA ARG A 93 -9.24 -2.71 -5.37
C ARG A 93 -8.97 -4.15 -5.81
N SER A 94 -7.71 -4.61 -5.78
CA SER A 94 -7.35 -5.97 -6.22
C SER A 94 -7.87 -7.06 -5.27
N LEU A 95 -8.02 -6.75 -3.99
CA LEU A 95 -8.57 -7.68 -2.99
C LEU A 95 -10.08 -7.93 -3.14
N GLY A 96 -10.79 -7.17 -3.97
CA GLY A 96 -12.24 -7.31 -4.18
C GLY A 96 -13.08 -6.76 -3.02
N GLU A 97 -14.40 -6.65 -3.21
CA GLU A 97 -15.27 -5.82 -2.36
C GLU A 97 -15.37 -6.29 -0.89
N ASN A 98 -15.35 -7.61 -0.65
CA ASN A 98 -15.45 -8.16 0.70
C ASN A 98 -14.14 -8.02 1.49
N ALA A 99 -12.99 -8.22 0.83
CA ALA A 99 -11.69 -8.19 1.47
C ALA A 99 -11.07 -6.78 1.48
N GLY A 100 -11.36 -5.95 0.49
CA GLY A 100 -10.98 -4.54 0.46
C GLY A 100 -11.63 -3.73 1.58
N HIS A 101 -12.87 -4.04 1.97
CA HIS A 101 -13.60 -3.25 2.97
C HIS A 101 -12.85 -3.06 4.31
N PHE A 102 -12.14 -4.10 4.76
CA PHE A 102 -11.34 -4.06 5.99
C PHE A 102 -9.86 -3.73 5.75
N PHE A 103 -9.42 -3.65 4.51
CA PHE A 103 -8.00 -3.52 4.16
C PHE A 103 -7.40 -2.22 4.67
N ILE A 104 -7.99 -1.07 4.32
CA ILE A 104 -7.49 0.25 4.73
C ILE A 104 -7.63 0.42 6.25
N LYS A 105 -8.74 -0.02 6.83
CA LYS A 105 -8.93 -0.06 8.29
C LYS A 105 -7.84 -0.86 9.00
N GLU A 106 -7.47 -2.01 8.48
CA GLU A 106 -6.45 -2.85 9.08
C GLU A 106 -5.04 -2.28 8.90
N LEU A 107 -4.72 -1.72 7.73
CA LEU A 107 -3.50 -0.95 7.50
C LEU A 107 -3.36 0.16 8.54
N ARG A 108 -4.43 0.94 8.75
CA ARG A 108 -4.45 2.01 9.76
C ARG A 108 -4.20 1.48 11.17
N ASN A 109 -4.78 0.34 11.53
CA ASN A 109 -4.61 -0.25 12.87
C ASN A 109 -3.22 -0.85 13.12
N LYS A 110 -2.45 -1.15 12.06
CA LYS A 110 -1.07 -1.67 12.16
C LYS A 110 0.00 -0.58 12.17
N LEU A 111 -0.34 0.63 11.72
CA LEU A 111 0.55 1.79 11.74
C LEU A 111 0.42 2.51 13.09
N SER A 112 1.54 2.99 13.63
CA SER A 112 1.50 3.86 14.81
C SER A 112 1.04 5.28 14.42
N ASP A 113 0.58 6.06 15.41
CA ASP A 113 0.15 7.44 15.21
C ASP A 113 1.23 8.32 14.56
N GLU A 114 2.50 8.06 14.85
CA GLU A 114 3.64 8.74 14.24
C GLU A 114 3.67 8.53 12.71
N TYR A 115 3.55 7.29 12.25
CA TYR A 115 3.50 6.98 10.82
C TYR A 115 2.25 7.58 10.17
N LEU A 116 1.10 7.50 10.84
CA LEU A 116 -0.16 8.07 10.33
C LEU A 116 -0.07 9.59 10.14
N ASN A 117 0.54 10.30 11.09
CA ASN A 117 0.73 11.75 11.00
C ASN A 117 1.68 12.11 9.85
N VAL A 118 2.83 11.42 9.75
CA VAL A 118 3.79 11.68 8.66
C VAL A 118 3.18 11.34 7.29
N MET A 119 2.41 10.26 7.18
CA MET A 119 1.68 9.93 5.95
C MET A 119 0.67 11.01 5.57
N ARG A 120 -0.06 11.56 6.55
CA ARG A 120 -0.99 12.67 6.32
C ARG A 120 -0.26 13.92 5.82
N ASP A 121 0.89 14.25 6.39
CA ASP A 121 1.73 15.36 5.94
C ASP A 121 2.26 15.15 4.50
N MET A 122 2.40 13.90 4.07
CA MET A 122 2.72 13.53 2.68
C MET A 122 1.50 13.55 1.74
N GLY A 123 0.30 13.81 2.26
CA GLY A 123 -0.96 13.80 1.51
C GLY A 123 -1.63 12.44 1.42
N VAL A 124 -1.31 11.50 2.32
CA VAL A 124 -1.94 10.18 2.40
C VAL A 124 -2.80 10.10 3.66
N ASP A 125 -4.10 10.31 3.50
CA ASP A 125 -5.05 10.16 4.61
C ASP A 125 -5.86 8.86 4.46
N LEU A 126 -5.52 7.86 5.26
CA LEU A 126 -6.20 6.55 5.25
C LEU A 126 -7.68 6.64 5.64
N GLY A 127 -8.08 7.66 6.42
CA GLY A 127 -9.48 7.90 6.75
C GLY A 127 -10.27 8.37 5.53
N LEU A 128 -9.70 9.31 4.77
CA LEU A 128 -10.28 9.76 3.51
C LEU A 128 -10.34 8.63 2.48
N MET A 129 -9.26 7.86 2.33
CA MET A 129 -9.24 6.72 1.40
C MET A 129 -10.30 5.66 1.73
N GLN A 130 -10.51 5.36 3.03
CA GLN A 130 -11.58 4.45 3.45
C GLN A 130 -12.96 5.00 3.07
N LEU A 131 -13.21 6.28 3.32
CA LEU A 131 -14.48 6.93 3.00
C LEU A 131 -14.75 6.91 1.48
N GLU A 132 -13.76 7.25 0.66
CA GLU A 132 -13.86 7.21 -0.81
C GLU A 132 -14.17 5.79 -1.32
N SER A 133 -13.52 4.77 -0.73
CA SER A 133 -13.79 3.37 -1.05
C SER A 133 -15.21 2.95 -0.69
N GLU A 134 -15.75 3.43 0.44
CA GLU A 134 -17.12 3.12 0.87
C GLU A 134 -18.16 3.81 0.00
N ILE A 135 -17.96 5.09 -0.35
CA ILE A 135 -18.82 5.83 -1.27
C ILE A 135 -18.87 5.13 -2.63
N THR A 136 -17.71 4.79 -3.20
CA THR A 136 -17.62 4.09 -4.49
C THR A 136 -18.39 2.77 -4.48
N ARG A 137 -18.36 2.03 -3.37
CA ARG A 137 -19.12 0.78 -3.22
C ARG A 137 -20.62 1.04 -3.19
N LEU A 138 -21.07 2.00 -2.37
CA LEU A 138 -22.49 2.36 -2.26
C LEU A 138 -23.07 2.80 -3.61
N GLU A 139 -22.31 3.56 -4.40
CA GLU A 139 -22.71 3.98 -5.74
C GLU A 139 -22.92 2.77 -6.68
N ARG A 140 -22.04 1.77 -6.62
CA ARG A 140 -22.20 0.52 -7.39
C ARG A 140 -23.42 -0.27 -6.95
N GLU A 141 -23.62 -0.44 -5.65
CA GLU A 141 -24.79 -1.16 -5.10
C GLU A 141 -26.11 -0.49 -5.55
N LEU A 142 -26.16 0.84 -5.52
CA LEU A 142 -27.33 1.61 -5.99
C LEU A 142 -27.55 1.46 -7.50
N ALA A 143 -26.47 1.46 -8.30
CA ALA A 143 -26.56 1.25 -9.74
C ALA A 143 -27.08 -0.15 -10.09
N GLU A 144 -26.62 -1.19 -9.39
CA GLU A 144 -27.10 -2.57 -9.61
C GLU A 144 -28.58 -2.74 -9.21
N ARG A 145 -29.02 -2.13 -8.11
CA ARG A 145 -30.45 -2.14 -7.71
C ARG A 145 -31.35 -1.48 -8.76
N LYS A 146 -30.91 -0.40 -9.40
CA LYS A 146 -31.66 0.28 -10.46
C LYS A 146 -31.77 -0.53 -11.75
N LYS A 147 -30.80 -1.41 -12.05
CA LYS A 147 -30.86 -2.30 -13.22
C LYS A 147 -31.85 -3.46 -13.06
N HIS A 148 -32.17 -3.83 -11.82
CA HIS A 148 -33.06 -4.94 -11.48
C HIS A 148 -34.47 -4.49 -11.08
N SER A 149 -34.77 -3.19 -11.20
CA SER A 149 -36.08 -2.58 -10.97
C SER A 149 -36.68 -2.04 -12.26
#